data_AF-A0AAN9BVI2-F1
#
_entry.id   AF-A0AAN9BVI2-F1
#
_cell.length_a   1.000
_cell.length_b   1.000
_cell.length_c   1.000
_cell.angle_alpha   90.00
_cell.angle_beta   90.00
_cell.angle_gamma   90.00
#
_symmetry.space_group_name_H-M   'P 1'
#
loop_
_entity.id
_entity.type
_entity.pdbx_description
1 polymer ?
#
loop_
_entity_poly.entity_id
_entity_poly.type
_entity_poly.pdbx_seq_one_letter_code
_entity_poly.pdbx_strand_id
1 'polypeptide(L)'
;MNFFQEFHRAFLGGFTAILCEYLVPNNQVPSGVRSFFYGMTGTCAGILVILGTPLVSRLGYFHVIRYNFTWKVVGGIVMYLFIGSSNPWLIMLFILVDTTFTGGTAGFFNMPVSDICDEDMEKYDRRHPITSTVFGSNALVTKPAQSLCPMLVVSILNRYGYEEVKHGSASPAEINELESVMFQLICFFPVILGVMQYIAWSQFTIRRRILERYVPEEPI
;
A
#
# COMPACT_ATOMS: atom_id res chain seq x y z
N MET A 1 4.75 10.64 2.90
CA MET A 1 3.64 9.97 2.17
C MET A 1 4.10 8.76 1.39
N ASN A 2 5.10 8.90 0.52
CA ASN A 2 5.66 7.77 -0.24
C ASN A 2 6.28 6.68 0.65
N PHE A 3 6.87 7.03 1.79
CA PHE A 3 7.54 6.06 2.66
C PHE A 3 6.61 4.92 3.08
N PHE A 4 5.45 5.25 3.67
CA PHE A 4 4.47 4.24 4.11
C PHE A 4 3.85 3.47 2.94
N GLN A 5 3.77 4.09 1.75
CA GLN A 5 3.27 3.39 0.57
C GLN A 5 4.28 2.35 0.08
N GLU A 6 5.55 2.73 -0.02
CA GLU A 6 6.65 1.82 -0.36
C GLU A 6 6.85 0.74 0.70
N PHE A 7 6.66 1.09 1.97
CA PHE A 7 6.65 0.13 3.08
C PHE A 7 5.54 -0.90 2.91
N HIS A 8 4.31 -0.46 2.59
CA HIS A 8 3.19 -1.38 2.35
C HIS A 8 3.43 -2.28 1.14
N ARG A 9 3.97 -1.69 0.06
CA ARG A 9 4.29 -2.42 -1.15
C ARG A 9 5.39 -3.47 -0.92
N ALA A 10 6.40 -3.15 -0.12
CA ALA A 10 7.43 -4.11 0.27
C ALA A 10 6.85 -5.25 1.10
N PHE A 11 5.90 -4.97 1.99
CA PHE A 11 5.17 -5.99 2.74
C PHE A 11 4.40 -6.94 1.82
N LEU A 12 3.52 -6.38 0.97
CA LEU A 12 2.70 -7.19 0.07
C LEU A 12 3.56 -7.94 -0.95
N GLY A 13 4.59 -7.31 -1.52
CA GLY A 13 5.47 -7.96 -2.51
C GLY A 13 6.34 -9.06 -1.91
N GLY A 14 6.83 -8.88 -0.68
CA GLY A 14 7.74 -9.84 -0.04
C GLY A 14 7.04 -10.98 0.71
N PHE A 15 5.89 -10.71 1.33
CA PHE A 15 5.28 -11.63 2.28
C PHE A 15 3.98 -12.28 1.80
N THR A 16 3.33 -11.79 0.73
CA THR A 16 2.07 -12.40 0.25
C THR A 16 2.18 -13.89 -0.02
N ALA A 17 3.28 -14.34 -0.65
CA ALA A 17 3.47 -15.76 -0.92
C ALA A 17 3.60 -16.59 0.36
N ILE A 18 4.38 -16.09 1.34
CA ILE A 18 4.59 -16.76 2.63
C ILE A 18 3.27 -16.80 3.41
N LEU A 19 2.59 -15.66 3.54
CA LEU A 19 1.35 -15.56 4.30
C LEU A 19 0.25 -16.46 3.72
N CYS A 20 0.11 -16.52 2.39
CA CYS A 20 -0.85 -17.41 1.71
C CYS A 20 -0.47 -18.90 1.78
N GLU A 21 0.76 -19.26 2.12
CA GLU A 21 1.13 -20.66 2.34
C GLU A 21 0.52 -21.20 3.63
N TYR A 22 0.54 -20.39 4.69
CA TYR A 22 -0.01 -20.74 6.00
C TYR A 22 -1.51 -20.45 6.10
N LEU A 23 -1.99 -19.33 5.55
CA LEU A 23 -3.41 -18.93 5.67
C LEU A 23 -4.35 -19.64 4.68
N VAL A 24 -3.81 -20.17 3.58
CA VAL A 24 -4.62 -20.84 2.54
C VAL A 24 -4.11 -22.28 2.39
N PRO A 25 -4.69 -23.24 3.11
CA PRO A 25 -4.24 -24.63 3.05
C PRO A 25 -4.44 -25.21 1.64
N ASN A 26 -3.47 -26.00 1.19
CA ASN A 26 -3.43 -26.60 -0.15
C ASN A 26 -4.63 -27.50 -0.47
N ASN A 27 -5.37 -27.94 0.56
CA ASN A 27 -6.57 -28.78 0.40
C ASN A 27 -7.82 -27.99 -0.04
N GLN A 28 -7.84 -26.67 0.13
CA GLN A 28 -9.04 -25.84 -0.14
C GLN A 28 -8.97 -25.08 -1.47
N VAL A 29 -7.77 -24.85 -2.02
CA VAL A 29 -7.58 -24.08 -3.25
C VAL A 29 -6.68 -24.84 -4.23
N PRO A 30 -7.13 -25.10 -5.47
CA PRO A 30 -6.32 -25.78 -6.50
C PRO A 30 -5.02 -25.03 -6.81
N SER A 31 -3.95 -25.77 -7.13
CA SER A 31 -2.63 -25.16 -7.40
C SER A 31 -2.66 -24.18 -8.59
N GLY A 32 -3.45 -24.48 -9.63
CA GLY A 32 -3.62 -23.58 -10.77
C GLY A 32 -4.20 -22.22 -10.40
N VAL A 33 -5.15 -22.18 -9.45
CA VAL A 33 -5.74 -20.93 -8.95
C VAL A 33 -4.73 -20.13 -8.13
N ARG A 34 -3.90 -20.79 -7.31
CA ARG A 34 -2.82 -20.13 -6.56
C ARG A 34 -1.80 -19.49 -7.48
N SER A 35 -1.34 -20.22 -8.51
CA SER A 35 -0.40 -19.68 -9.51
C SER A 35 -0.99 -18.50 -10.27
N PHE A 36 -2.26 -18.58 -10.66
CA PHE A 36 -2.96 -17.47 -11.30
C PHE A 36 -3.06 -16.26 -10.37
N PHE A 37 -3.44 -16.47 -9.10
CA PHE A 37 -3.50 -15.43 -8.09
C PHE A 37 -2.16 -14.71 -7.92
N TYR A 38 -1.05 -15.44 -7.77
CA TYR A 38 0.26 -14.82 -7.64
C TYR A 38 0.66 -14.03 -8.89
N GLY A 39 0.36 -14.51 -10.09
CA GLY A 39 0.55 -13.73 -11.32
C GLY A 39 -0.27 -12.43 -11.32
N MET A 40 -1.54 -12.51 -10.92
CA MET A 40 -2.44 -11.36 -10.88
C MET A 40 -2.02 -10.30 -9.86
N THR A 41 -1.46 -10.68 -8.70
CA THR A 41 -0.98 -9.72 -7.71
C THR A 41 0.07 -8.74 -8.27
N GLY A 42 0.91 -9.20 -9.22
CA GLY A 42 1.90 -8.35 -9.87
C GLY A 42 1.34 -7.50 -11.03
N THR A 43 0.49 -8.09 -11.88
CA THR A 43 0.04 -7.47 -13.13
C THR A 43 -1.16 -6.54 -12.95
N CYS A 44 -2.07 -6.84 -12.02
CA CYS A 44 -3.31 -6.06 -11.81
C CYS A 44 -3.03 -4.62 -11.44
N ALA A 45 -2.00 -4.36 -10.64
CA ALA A 45 -1.60 -3.00 -10.28
C ALA A 45 -1.29 -2.15 -11.52
N GLY A 46 -0.54 -2.70 -12.49
CA GLY A 46 -0.21 -2.01 -13.74
C GLY A 46 -1.44 -1.71 -14.60
N ILE A 47 -2.35 -2.68 -14.71
CA ILE A 47 -3.63 -2.51 -15.42
C ILE A 47 -4.45 -1.40 -14.75
N LEU A 48 -4.52 -1.39 -13.41
CA LEU A 48 -5.23 -0.36 -12.66
C LEU A 48 -4.64 1.04 -12.90
N VAL A 49 -3.31 1.20 -13.02
CA VAL A 49 -2.71 2.50 -13.36
C VAL A 49 -3.20 2.98 -14.73
N ILE A 50 -3.15 2.11 -15.74
CA ILE A 50 -3.54 2.47 -17.11
C ILE A 50 -5.02 2.86 -17.16
N LEU A 51 -5.89 2.03 -16.58
CA LEU A 51 -7.34 2.28 -16.54
C LEU A 51 -7.71 3.43 -15.59
N GLY A 52 -6.93 3.65 -14.54
CA GLY A 52 -7.15 4.67 -13.53
C GLY A 52 -6.67 6.05 -13.97
N THR A 53 -5.80 6.17 -14.97
CA THR A 53 -5.33 7.45 -15.51
C THR A 53 -6.47 8.38 -15.96
N PRO A 54 -7.45 7.96 -16.78
CA PRO A 54 -8.61 8.81 -17.13
C PRO A 54 -9.53 9.11 -15.94
N LEU A 55 -9.55 8.26 -14.92
CA LEU A 55 -10.31 8.52 -13.69
C LEU A 55 -9.62 9.59 -12.84
N VAL A 56 -8.28 9.53 -12.74
CA VAL A 56 -7.45 10.51 -12.04
C VAL A 56 -7.51 11.87 -12.72
N SER A 57 -7.57 11.94 -14.06
CA SER A 57 -7.71 13.22 -14.76
C SER A 57 -9.06 13.90 -14.53
N ARG A 58 -10.13 13.13 -14.27
CA ARG A 58 -11.48 13.66 -13.99
C ARG A 58 -11.72 14.00 -12.52
N LEU A 59 -11.33 13.11 -11.60
CA LEU A 59 -11.59 13.27 -10.15
C LEU A 59 -10.45 14.00 -9.41
N GLY A 60 -9.29 14.13 -10.06
CA GLY A 60 -8.05 14.59 -9.47
C GLY A 60 -7.36 13.49 -8.65
N TYR A 61 -6.02 13.46 -8.70
CA TYR A 61 -5.21 12.47 -7.99
C TYR A 61 -5.44 12.51 -6.47
N PHE A 62 -5.78 13.68 -5.92
CA PHE A 62 -5.98 13.87 -4.48
C PHE A 62 -7.12 13.02 -3.92
N HIS A 63 -8.26 12.96 -4.61
CA HIS A 63 -9.40 12.16 -4.16
C HIS A 63 -9.12 10.68 -4.35
N VAL A 64 -8.53 10.28 -5.48
CA VAL A 64 -8.19 8.89 -5.78
C VAL A 64 -7.22 8.31 -4.73
N ILE A 65 -6.19 9.06 -4.35
CA ILE A 65 -5.24 8.65 -3.31
C ILE A 65 -5.94 8.54 -1.93
N ARG A 66 -6.82 9.49 -1.58
CA ARG A 66 -7.61 9.41 -0.33
C ARG A 66 -8.55 8.22 -0.29
N TYR A 67 -9.19 7.88 -1.40
CA TYR A 67 -10.06 6.70 -1.47
C TYR A 67 -9.28 5.42 -1.22
N ASN A 68 -8.04 5.30 -1.70
CA ASN A 68 -7.20 4.15 -1.37
C ASN A 68 -6.89 4.06 0.14
N PHE A 69 -6.51 5.16 0.80
CA PHE A 69 -6.26 5.12 2.25
C PHE A 69 -7.51 4.70 3.03
N THR A 70 -8.67 5.19 2.59
CA THR A 70 -9.96 4.81 3.17
C THR A 70 -10.23 3.32 2.95
N TRP A 71 -9.97 2.81 1.74
CA TRP A 71 -10.08 1.38 1.42
C TRP A 71 -9.19 0.52 2.32
N LYS A 72 -7.93 0.90 2.55
CA LYS A 72 -7.02 0.16 3.43
C LYS A 72 -7.56 0.03 4.85
N VAL A 73 -8.07 1.13 5.41
CA VAL A 73 -8.62 1.17 6.77
C VAL A 73 -9.91 0.38 6.86
N VAL A 74 -10.87 0.66 5.96
CA VAL A 74 -12.18 -0.01 5.97
C VAL A 74 -12.02 -1.49 5.63
N GLY A 75 -11.23 -1.82 4.60
CA GLY A 75 -10.99 -3.19 4.16
C GLY A 75 -10.34 -4.03 5.25
N GLY A 76 -9.28 -3.53 5.91
CA GLY A 76 -8.63 -4.26 7.00
C GLY A 76 -9.52 -4.45 8.22
N ILE A 77 -10.31 -3.43 8.61
CA ILE A 77 -11.28 -3.53 9.70
C ILE A 77 -12.40 -4.53 9.36
N VAL A 78 -12.93 -4.47 8.14
CA VAL A 78 -14.00 -5.37 7.70
C VAL A 78 -13.51 -6.81 7.67
N MET A 79 -12.30 -7.04 7.15
CA MET A 79 -11.69 -8.37 7.10
C MET A 79 -11.50 -8.94 8.51
N TYR A 80 -11.02 -8.13 9.44
CA TYR A 80 -10.78 -8.56 10.82
C TYR A 80 -12.08 -8.81 11.61
N LEU A 81 -13.08 -7.93 11.50
CA LEU A 81 -14.29 -7.98 12.33
C LEU A 81 -15.40 -8.88 11.78
N PHE A 82 -15.56 -8.97 10.45
CA PHE A 82 -16.74 -9.62 9.84
C PHE A 82 -16.42 -10.93 9.11
N ILE A 83 -15.23 -11.07 8.53
CA ILE A 83 -14.88 -12.24 7.69
C ILE A 83 -14.06 -13.26 8.49
N GLY A 84 -13.07 -12.79 9.24
CA GLY A 84 -12.14 -13.66 9.98
C GLY A 84 -11.24 -14.49 9.05
N SER A 85 -10.53 -15.46 9.64
CA SER A 85 -9.61 -16.36 8.90
C SER A 85 -10.31 -17.57 8.27
N SER A 86 -11.62 -17.73 8.45
CA SER A 86 -12.34 -18.97 8.11
C SER A 86 -12.54 -19.22 6.61
N ASN A 87 -12.40 -18.19 5.76
CA ASN A 87 -12.62 -18.32 4.32
C ASN A 87 -11.38 -17.89 3.51
N PRO A 88 -10.59 -18.84 2.97
CA PRO A 88 -9.36 -18.51 2.25
C PRO A 88 -9.60 -17.77 0.93
N TRP A 89 -10.75 -17.96 0.27
CA TRP A 89 -11.08 -17.25 -0.96
C TRP A 89 -11.22 -15.75 -0.73
N LEU A 90 -11.81 -15.37 0.39
CA LEU A 90 -11.94 -13.96 0.77
C LEU A 90 -10.60 -13.36 1.19
N ILE A 91 -9.73 -14.12 1.85
CA ILE A 91 -8.35 -13.68 2.15
C ILE A 91 -7.58 -13.42 0.86
N MET A 92 -7.62 -14.35 -0.11
CA MET A 92 -6.97 -14.17 -1.41
C MET A 92 -7.54 -12.95 -2.15
N LEU A 93 -8.86 -12.80 -2.19
CA LEU A 93 -9.49 -11.64 -2.83
C LEU A 93 -9.06 -10.33 -2.15
N PHE A 94 -9.03 -10.30 -0.81
CA PHE A 94 -8.59 -9.14 -0.05
C PHE A 94 -7.15 -8.74 -0.39
N ILE A 95 -6.22 -9.70 -0.36
CA ILE A 95 -4.81 -9.45 -0.70
C ILE A 95 -4.67 -8.99 -2.16
N LEU A 96 -5.42 -9.59 -3.09
CA LEU A 96 -5.39 -9.19 -4.50
C LEU A 96 -5.81 -7.74 -4.67
N VAL A 97 -6.94 -7.37 -4.05
CA VAL A 97 -7.47 -6.03 -4.12
C VAL A 97 -6.51 -5.05 -3.46
N ASP A 98 -6.03 -5.34 -2.26
CA ASP A 98 -5.09 -4.47 -1.54
C ASP A 98 -3.76 -4.27 -2.29
N THR A 99 -3.22 -5.33 -2.88
CA THR A 99 -2.01 -5.25 -3.74
C THR A 99 -2.27 -4.41 -4.98
N THR A 100 -3.44 -4.58 -5.61
CA THR A 100 -3.82 -3.83 -6.81
C THR A 100 -3.98 -2.34 -6.51
N PHE A 101 -4.69 -1.98 -5.45
CA PHE A 101 -4.88 -0.58 -5.04
C PHE A 101 -3.59 0.07 -4.53
N THR A 102 -2.81 -0.64 -3.70
CA THR A 102 -1.51 -0.17 -3.20
C THR A 102 -0.52 0.02 -4.36
N GLY A 103 -0.38 -0.96 -5.25
CA GLY A 103 0.50 -0.86 -6.41
C GLY A 103 0.05 0.21 -7.40
N GLY A 104 -1.25 0.30 -7.69
CA GLY A 104 -1.78 1.27 -8.65
C GLY A 104 -1.61 2.72 -8.18
N THR A 105 -1.97 3.01 -6.93
CA THR A 105 -1.80 4.36 -6.40
C THR A 105 -0.35 4.78 -6.19
N ALA A 106 0.58 3.84 -5.99
CA ALA A 106 2.01 4.15 -5.93
C ALA A 106 2.49 4.93 -7.17
N GLY A 107 1.97 4.60 -8.36
CA GLY A 107 2.26 5.32 -9.59
C GLY A 107 1.79 6.78 -9.60
N PHE A 108 0.75 7.12 -8.83
CA PHE A 108 0.19 8.46 -8.78
C PHE A 108 0.90 9.41 -7.81
N PHE A 109 1.70 8.91 -6.87
CA PHE A 109 2.41 9.76 -5.91
C PHE A 109 3.57 10.57 -6.51
N ASN A 110 3.95 10.31 -7.76
CA ASN A 110 4.87 11.19 -8.47
C ASN A 110 4.21 12.54 -8.83
N MET A 111 2.88 12.58 -9.02
CA MET A 111 2.17 13.83 -9.38
C MET A 111 2.26 14.90 -8.29
N PRO A 112 1.94 14.64 -7.00
CA PRO A 112 2.11 15.64 -5.94
C PRO A 112 3.55 16.15 -5.78
N VAL A 113 4.54 15.29 -6.04
CA VAL A 113 5.95 15.66 -5.95
C VAL A 113 6.32 16.58 -7.12
N SER A 114 5.80 16.31 -8.32
CA SER A 114 5.92 17.22 -9.46
C SER A 114 5.24 18.56 -9.19
N ASP A 115 4.02 18.57 -8.66
CA ASP A 115 3.30 19.81 -8.34
C ASP A 115 4.07 20.70 -7.34
N ILE A 116 4.78 20.09 -6.36
CA ILE A 116 5.67 20.83 -5.45
C ILE A 116 6.80 21.51 -6.23
N CYS A 117 7.38 20.82 -7.22
CA CYS A 117 8.47 21.36 -8.03
C CYS A 117 7.98 22.52 -8.91
N ASP A 118 6.78 22.38 -9.47
CA ASP A 118 6.15 23.39 -10.32
C ASP A 118 5.76 24.63 -9.50
N GLU A 119 5.22 24.47 -8.29
CA GLU A 119 4.93 25.59 -7.38
C GLU A 119 6.21 26.33 -6.94
N ASP A 120 7.30 25.61 -6.64
CA ASP A 120 8.59 26.22 -6.32
C ASP A 120 9.15 27.03 -7.51
N MET A 121 9.02 26.50 -8.72
CA MET A 121 9.46 27.19 -9.93
C MET A 121 8.69 28.49 -10.15
N GLU A 122 7.36 28.45 -10.03
CA GLU A 122 6.48 29.61 -10.20
C GLU A 122 6.69 30.66 -9.10
N LYS A 123 6.86 30.23 -7.85
CA LYS A 123 7.02 31.13 -6.71
C LYS A 123 8.35 31.90 -6.71
N TYR A 124 9.41 31.30 -7.24
CA TYR A 124 10.76 31.88 -7.24
C TYR A 124 11.26 32.29 -8.63
N ASP A 125 10.37 32.31 -9.64
CA ASP A 125 10.67 32.68 -11.04
C ASP A 125 11.94 32.00 -11.58
N ARG A 126 12.08 30.69 -11.28
CA ARG A 126 13.28 29.94 -11.65
C ARG A 126 13.21 29.50 -13.11
N ARG A 127 14.34 29.63 -13.82
CA ARG A 127 14.46 29.20 -15.22
C ARG A 127 14.37 27.68 -15.41
N HIS A 128 14.70 26.90 -14.38
CA HIS A 128 14.65 25.44 -14.38
C HIS A 128 14.07 24.90 -13.06
N PRO A 129 13.22 23.85 -13.08
CA PRO A 129 12.65 23.27 -11.88
C PRO A 129 13.68 22.42 -11.12
N ILE A 130 13.58 22.41 -9.78
CA ILE A 130 14.46 21.63 -8.89
C ILE A 130 14.07 20.15 -8.76
N THR A 131 13.44 19.61 -9.80
CA THR A 131 12.83 18.27 -9.82
C THR A 131 13.79 17.17 -9.39
N SER A 132 15.04 17.20 -9.88
CA SER A 132 16.04 16.17 -9.53
C SER A 132 16.37 16.13 -8.04
N THR A 133 16.50 17.28 -7.38
CA THR A 133 16.80 17.36 -5.95
C THR A 133 15.60 16.96 -5.10
N VAL A 134 14.38 17.34 -5.50
CA VAL A 134 13.15 16.98 -4.77
C VAL A 134 12.87 15.48 -4.90
N PHE A 135 12.92 14.93 -6.11
CA PHE A 135 12.76 13.49 -6.33
C PHE A 135 13.90 12.69 -5.69
N GLY A 136 15.14 13.19 -5.74
CA GLY A 136 16.28 12.59 -5.05
C GLY A 136 16.10 12.54 -3.54
N SER A 137 15.70 13.65 -2.92
CA SER A 137 15.42 13.74 -1.47
C SER A 137 14.28 12.82 -1.05
N ASN A 138 13.19 12.79 -1.84
CA ASN A 138 12.10 11.85 -1.61
C ASN A 138 12.58 10.38 -1.73
N ALA A 139 13.42 10.06 -2.72
CA ALA A 139 13.99 8.72 -2.87
C ALA A 139 14.88 8.31 -1.69
N LEU A 140 15.68 9.23 -1.16
CA LEU A 140 16.53 8.99 0.02
C LEU A 140 15.72 8.60 1.25
N VAL A 141 14.55 9.22 1.45
CA VAL A 141 13.67 8.87 2.58
C VAL A 141 12.90 7.59 2.31
N THR A 142 12.42 7.38 1.07
CA THR A 142 11.44 6.33 0.75
C THR A 142 12.07 4.96 0.51
N LYS A 143 13.26 4.89 -0.11
CA LYS A 143 13.92 3.62 -0.42
C LYS A 143 14.29 2.79 0.83
N PRO A 144 14.75 3.38 1.96
CA PRO A 144 14.96 2.63 3.19
C PRO A 144 13.73 1.85 3.68
N ALA A 145 12.50 2.26 3.32
CA ALA A 145 11.28 1.53 3.64
C ALA A 145 11.30 0.10 3.11
N GLN A 146 11.88 -0.11 1.92
CA GLN A 146 11.92 -1.40 1.24
C GLN A 146 12.80 -2.43 1.98
N SER A 147 13.84 -1.96 2.68
CA SER A 147 14.68 -2.80 3.54
C SER A 147 14.15 -2.89 4.98
N LEU A 148 13.58 -1.80 5.51
CA LEU A 148 13.08 -1.76 6.89
C LEU A 148 11.83 -2.64 7.06
N CYS A 149 10.98 -2.73 6.04
CA CYS A 149 9.78 -3.55 6.06
C CYS A 149 10.07 -5.02 6.34
N PRO A 150 10.88 -5.73 5.53
CA PRO A 150 11.16 -7.13 5.78
C PRO A 150 11.87 -7.38 7.12
N MET A 151 12.75 -6.46 7.55
CA MET A 151 13.37 -6.56 8.88
C MET A 151 12.35 -6.55 10.01
N LEU A 152 11.37 -5.63 9.94
CA LEU A 152 10.32 -5.52 10.96
C LEU A 152 9.38 -6.72 10.93
N VAL A 153 8.91 -7.11 9.75
CA VAL A 153 7.93 -8.21 9.58
C VAL A 153 8.54 -9.54 9.99
N VAL A 154 9.76 -9.86 9.54
CA VAL A 154 10.46 -11.10 9.95
C VAL A 154 10.76 -11.07 11.44
N SER A 155 11.16 -9.93 12.02
CA SER A 155 11.37 -9.85 13.46
C SER A 155 10.11 -10.13 14.27
N ILE A 156 8.94 -9.70 13.78
CA ILE A 156 7.65 -10.04 14.40
C ILE A 156 7.38 -11.54 14.24
N LEU A 157 7.47 -12.09 13.02
CA LEU A 157 7.22 -13.51 12.75
C LEU A 157 8.13 -14.43 13.57
N ASN A 158 9.42 -14.11 13.68
CA ASN A 158 10.39 -14.89 14.46
C ASN A 158 10.07 -14.93 15.96
N ARG A 159 9.42 -13.88 16.52
CA ARG A 159 8.98 -13.90 17.92
C ARG A 159 7.84 -14.90 18.18
N TYR A 160 7.11 -15.29 17.14
CA TYR A 160 6.01 -16.25 17.20
C TYR A 160 6.39 -17.60 16.59
N GLY A 161 7.67 -17.97 16.64
CA GLY A 161 8.13 -19.31 16.27
C GLY A 161 8.29 -19.57 14.76
N TYR A 162 8.28 -18.53 13.91
CA TYR A 162 8.47 -18.70 12.46
C TYR A 162 9.78 -19.45 12.09
N GLU A 163 10.87 -19.23 12.83
CA GLU A 163 12.12 -19.99 12.59
C GLU A 163 11.97 -21.46 12.92
N GLU A 164 11.29 -21.81 14.02
CA GLU A 164 11.09 -23.19 14.44
C GLU A 164 10.16 -23.95 13.48
N VAL A 165 9.14 -23.27 12.95
CA VAL A 165 8.27 -23.82 11.91
C VAL A 165 9.07 -24.07 10.63
N LYS A 166 9.95 -23.16 10.24
CA LYS A 166 10.83 -23.31 9.08
C LYS A 166 11.82 -24.47 9.24
N HIS A 167 12.28 -24.74 10.46
CA HIS A 167 13.18 -25.86 10.78
C HIS A 167 12.46 -27.19 11.00
N GLY A 168 11.12 -27.21 10.94
CA GLY A 168 10.31 -28.43 11.09
C GLY A 168 10.26 -28.96 12.53
N SER A 169 10.65 -28.14 13.52
CA SER A 169 10.66 -28.49 14.94
C SER A 169 9.44 -27.98 15.70
N ALA A 170 8.56 -27.20 15.05
CA ALA A 170 7.43 -26.57 15.69
C ALA A 170 6.29 -27.55 16.04
N SER A 171 5.68 -27.30 17.19
CA SER A 171 4.46 -27.94 17.65
C SER A 171 3.23 -27.43 16.88
N PRO A 172 2.14 -28.22 16.82
CA PRO A 172 0.88 -27.77 16.21
C PRO A 172 0.27 -26.51 16.87
N ALA A 173 0.58 -26.25 18.14
CA ALA A 173 0.13 -25.05 18.84
C ALA A 173 0.82 -23.79 18.30
N GLU A 174 2.14 -23.86 18.07
CA GLU A 174 2.93 -22.75 17.52
C GLU A 174 2.52 -22.41 16.09
N ILE A 175 2.15 -23.41 15.29
CA ILE A 175 1.64 -23.20 13.92
C ILE A 175 0.31 -22.42 13.96
N ASN A 176 -0.61 -22.77 14.86
CA ASN A 176 -1.89 -22.07 15.00
C ASN A 176 -1.72 -20.62 15.50
N GLU A 177 -0.78 -20.39 16.43
CA GLU A 177 -0.44 -19.04 16.88
C GLU A 177 0.17 -18.21 15.74
N LEU A 178 1.07 -18.81 14.96
CA LEU A 178 1.69 -18.18 13.81
C LEU A 178 0.66 -17.83 12.72
N GLU A 179 -0.27 -18.72 12.38
CA GLU A 179 -1.37 -18.45 11.45
C GLU A 179 -2.23 -17.27 11.92
N SER A 180 -2.54 -17.22 13.22
CA SER A 180 -3.30 -16.12 13.82
C SER A 180 -2.56 -14.78 13.71
N VAL A 181 -1.26 -14.77 13.97
CA VAL A 181 -0.40 -13.58 13.83
C VAL A 181 -0.28 -13.15 12.37
N MET A 182 -0.13 -14.09 11.44
CA MET A 182 -0.09 -13.80 10.00
C MET A 182 -1.40 -13.17 9.51
N PHE A 183 -2.55 -13.67 9.98
CA PHE A 183 -3.86 -13.06 9.70
C PHE A 183 -3.97 -11.65 10.27
N GLN A 184 -3.54 -11.46 11.52
CA GLN A 184 -3.51 -10.15 12.18
C GLN A 184 -2.61 -9.16 11.43
N LEU A 185 -1.45 -9.60 10.95
CA LEU A 185 -0.55 -8.78 10.13
C LEU A 185 -1.23 -8.33 8.85
N ILE A 186 -1.90 -9.22 8.11
CA ILE A 186 -2.63 -8.85 6.88
C ILE A 186 -3.71 -7.80 7.16
N CYS A 187 -4.36 -7.84 8.32
CA CYS A 187 -5.46 -6.92 8.63
C CYS A 187 -4.98 -5.61 9.26
N PHE A 188 -4.14 -5.66 10.29
CA PHE A 188 -3.73 -4.47 11.05
C PHE A 188 -2.67 -3.64 10.33
N PHE A 189 -1.78 -4.27 9.57
CA PHE A 189 -0.72 -3.57 8.86
C PHE A 189 -1.26 -2.55 7.84
N PRO A 190 -2.19 -2.89 6.93
CA PRO A 190 -2.79 -1.89 6.03
C PRO A 190 -3.60 -0.83 6.79
N VAL A 191 -4.22 -1.17 7.93
CA VAL A 191 -4.98 -0.20 8.75
C VAL A 191 -4.06 0.85 9.36
N ILE A 192 -2.98 0.43 10.04
CA ILE A 192 -2.01 1.34 10.67
C ILE A 192 -1.39 2.24 9.60
N LEU A 193 -0.94 1.67 8.49
CA LEU A 193 -0.37 2.44 7.40
C LEU A 193 -1.41 3.37 6.76
N GLY A 194 -2.64 2.90 6.55
CA GLY A 194 -3.73 3.70 6.00
C GLY A 194 -4.06 4.91 6.87
N VAL A 195 -4.11 4.76 8.20
CA VAL A 195 -4.31 5.87 9.14
C VAL A 195 -3.15 6.85 9.10
N MET A 196 -1.90 6.38 9.20
CA MET A 196 -0.71 7.23 9.12
C MET A 196 -0.65 7.99 7.78
N GLN A 197 -0.98 7.30 6.69
CA GLN A 197 -1.07 7.88 5.36
C GLN A 197 -2.18 8.90 5.22
N TYR A 198 -3.35 8.67 5.83
CA TYR A 198 -4.48 9.61 5.82
C TYR A 198 -4.20 10.86 6.66
N ILE A 199 -3.51 10.73 7.80
CA ILE A 199 -3.10 11.86 8.64
C ILE A 199 -2.06 12.69 7.91
N ALA A 200 -0.97 12.07 7.43
CA ALA A 200 0.01 12.75 6.58
C ALA A 200 -0.70 13.39 5.36
N TRP A 201 -1.65 12.63 4.79
CA TRP A 201 -2.71 12.97 3.84
C TRP A 201 -3.19 14.41 3.88
N SER A 202 -3.80 14.65 5.04
CA SER A 202 -4.53 15.85 5.40
C SER A 202 -3.64 17.08 5.59
N GLN A 203 -2.34 16.91 5.84
CA GLN A 203 -1.40 18.02 5.97
C GLN A 203 -0.95 18.58 4.62
N PHE A 204 -1.22 17.88 3.51
CA PHE A 204 -0.86 18.32 2.16
C PHE A 204 -1.76 19.49 1.71
N THR A 205 -1.32 20.71 1.99
CA THR A 205 -2.11 21.94 1.86
C THR A 205 -1.88 22.67 0.53
N ILE A 206 -0.89 22.25 -0.28
CA ILE A 206 -0.45 22.92 -1.52
C ILE A 206 -1.60 23.08 -2.53
N ARG A 207 -2.53 22.11 -2.59
CA ARG A 207 -3.74 22.17 -3.42
C ARG A 207 -4.66 23.35 -3.08
N ARG A 208 -4.67 23.82 -1.83
CA ARG A 208 -5.54 24.93 -1.42
C ARG A 208 -5.17 26.22 -2.14
N ARG A 209 -3.87 26.47 -2.31
CA ARG A 209 -3.35 27.66 -3.02
C ARG A 209 -3.54 27.60 -4.53
N ILE A 210 -3.39 26.42 -5.14
CA ILE A 210 -3.59 26.26 -6.59
C ILE A 210 -5.07 26.48 -6.94
N LEU A 211 -6.00 25.87 -6.19
CA LEU A 211 -7.44 26.09 -6.43
C LEU A 211 -7.88 27.54 -6.15
N GLU A 212 -7.36 28.18 -5.10
CA GLU A 212 -7.61 29.60 -4.82
C GLU A 212 -7.07 30.51 -5.94
N ARG A 213 -6.03 30.10 -6.68
CA ARG A 213 -5.46 30.86 -7.81
C ARG A 213 -6.26 30.72 -9.12
N TYR A 214 -7.11 29.70 -9.25
CA TYR A 214 -7.96 29.43 -10.43
C TYR A 214 -9.43 29.81 -10.26
N VAL A 215 -9.87 30.28 -9.08
CA VAL A 215 -11.17 30.95 -8.92
C VAL A 215 -10.95 32.42 -9.30
N PRO A 216 -11.41 32.89 -10.47
CA PRO A 216 -11.39 34.32 -10.74
C PRO A 216 -12.26 35.00 -9.67
N GLU A 217 -11.72 36.05 -9.04
CA GLU A 217 -12.55 37.00 -8.32
C GLU A 217 -13.64 37.46 -9.29
N GLU A 218 -14.91 37.09 -9.04
CA GLU A 218 -16.02 37.68 -9.76
C GLU A 218 -15.97 39.19 -9.52
N PRO A 219 -15.90 40.03 -10.57
CA PRO A 219 -15.96 41.46 -10.37
C PRO A 219 -17.35 41.83 -9.86
N ILE A 220 -17.38 42.44 -8.67
CA ILE A 220 -18.56 43.06 -8.05
C ILE A 220 -18.97 44.28 -8.86
#